data_AF-A0A846C299-F1
#
_entry.id   AF-A0A846C299-F1
#
_cell.length_a   1.000
_cell.length_b   1.000
_cell.length_c   1.000
_cell.angle_alpha   90.00
_cell.angle_beta   90.00
_cell.angle_gamma   90.00
#
_symmetry.space_group_name_H-M   'P 1'
#
loop_
_entity.id
_entity.type
_entity.pdbx_description
1 polymer ?
#
loop_
_entity_poly.entity_id
_entity_poly.type
_entity_poly.pdbx_seq_one_letter_code
_entity_poly.pdbx_strand_id
1 'polypeptide(L)' 'MPITLQLRQLDVPPGQRLLVRDVDWSEFEAILRELGESRSSRIAYSNGTLEIRMP' A
#
# COMPACT_ATOMS: atom_id res chain seq x y z
N MET A 1 -5.11 -22.26 -4.63
CA MET A 1 -3.86 -21.85 -3.96
C MET A 1 -3.80 -20.34 -4.05
N PRO A 2 -3.75 -19.59 -2.94
CA PRO A 2 -3.55 -18.15 -2.99
C PRO A 2 -2.14 -17.85 -3.54
N ILE A 3 -2.02 -16.79 -4.32
CA ILE A 3 -0.73 -16.30 -4.86
C ILE A 3 -0.36 -15.05 -4.06
N THR A 4 0.88 -14.98 -3.60
CA THR A 4 1.41 -13.83 -2.85
C THR A 4 2.12 -12.87 -3.81
N LEU A 5 1.76 -11.58 -3.74
CA LEU A 5 2.42 -10.49 -4.46
C LEU A 5 3.27 -9.68 -3.48
N GLN A 6 4.47 -9.29 -3.90
CA GLN A 6 5.30 -8.35 -3.15
C GLN A 6 4.93 -6.92 -3.55
N LEU A 7 4.96 -5.99 -2.61
CA LEU A 7 4.55 -4.60 -2.87
C LEU A 7 5.40 -3.95 -3.97
N ARG A 8 6.70 -4.25 -4.00
CA ARG A 8 7.66 -3.81 -5.04
C ARG A 8 7.34 -4.27 -6.47
N GLN A 9 6.46 -5.25 -6.64
CA GLN A 9 6.02 -5.73 -7.96
C GLN A 9 4.83 -4.92 -8.49
N LEU A 10 4.24 -4.05 -7.67
CA LEU A 10 3.10 -3.22 -8.02
C LEU A 10 3.61 -1.87 -8.54
N ASP A 11 3.37 -1.61 -9.82
CA ASP A 11 3.54 -0.29 -10.41
C ASP A 11 2.18 0.41 -10.44
N VAL A 12 2.12 1.61 -9.87
CA VAL A 12 0.92 2.44 -9.84
C VAL A 12 1.23 3.68 -10.66
N PRO A 13 0.53 3.92 -11.77
CA PRO A 13 0.75 5.10 -12.58
C PRO A 13 0.51 6.40 -11.77
N PRO A 14 1.22 7.50 -12.09
CA PRO A 14 0.95 8.81 -11.53
C PRO A 14 -0.54 9.20 -11.64
N GLY A 15 -1.07 9.88 -10.63
CA GLY A 15 -2.49 10.24 -10.54
C GLY A 15 -3.46 9.09 -10.24
N GLN A 16 -2.98 7.84 -10.13
CA GLN A 16 -3.81 6.70 -9.71
C GLN A 16 -3.64 6.37 -8.21
N ARG A 17 -4.48 5.44 -7.75
CA ARG A 17 -4.44 4.89 -6.40
C ARG A 17 -4.47 3.37 -6.40
N LEU A 18 -3.77 2.79 -5.43
CA LEU A 18 -3.84 1.39 -5.05
C LEU A 18 -4.70 1.26 -3.78
N LEU A 19 -5.62 0.31 -3.79
CA LEU A 19 -6.46 -0.03 -2.63
C LEU A 19 -6.13 -1.46 -2.20
N VAL A 20 -5.71 -1.63 -0.95
CA VAL A 20 -5.51 -2.93 -0.30
C VAL A 20 -6.56 -3.05 0.79
N ARG A 21 -7.32 -4.13 0.76
CA ARG A 21 -8.42 -4.41 1.70
C ARG A 21 -8.02 -5.51 2.66
N ASP A 22 -8.77 -5.61 3.75
CA ASP A 22 -8.58 -6.63 4.79
C ASP A 22 -7.16 -6.57 5.39
N VAL A 23 -6.62 -5.36 5.49
CA VAL A 23 -5.30 -5.08 6.08
C VAL A 23 -5.51 -4.81 7.56
N ASP A 24 -4.88 -5.58 8.43
CA ASP A 24 -4.87 -5.29 9.86
C ASP A 24 -3.81 -4.23 10.23
N TRP A 25 -3.79 -3.84 11.51
CA TRP A 25 -2.84 -2.83 11.97
C TRP A 25 -1.37 -3.25 11.82
N SER A 26 -1.05 -4.52 12.09
CA SER A 26 0.33 -5.01 12.00
C SER A 26 0.81 -5.11 10.56
N GLU A 27 -0.06 -5.57 9.66
CA GLU A 27 0.20 -5.58 8.22
C GLU A 27 0.40 -4.17 7.68
N PHE A 28 -0.40 -3.21 8.13
CA PHE A 28 -0.22 -1.80 7.79
C PHE A 28 1.17 -1.29 8.21
N GLU A 29 1.60 -1.54 9.45
CA GLU A 29 2.94 -1.15 9.92
C GLU A 29 4.06 -1.80 9.10
N ALA A 30 3.90 -3.07 8.71
CA ALA A 30 4.84 -3.77 7.84
C ALA A 30 4.91 -3.14 6.45
N ILE A 31 3.76 -2.82 5.84
CA ILE A 31 3.68 -2.14 4.55
C ILE A 31 4.33 -0.76 4.62
N LEU A 32 4.11 -0.01 5.71
CA LEU A 32 4.75 1.28 5.89
C LEU A 32 6.29 1.16 5.92
N ARG A 33 6.80 0.15 6.62
CA ARG A 33 8.25 -0.11 6.67
C ARG A 33 8.82 -0.49 5.30
N GLU A 34 8.13 -1.33 4.55
CA GLU A 34 8.56 -1.75 3.20
C GLU A 34 8.58 -0.58 2.21
N LEU A 35 7.57 0.30 2.26
CA LEU A 35 7.49 1.49 1.40
C LEU A 35 8.57 2.54 1.69
N GLY A 36 9.16 2.55 2.89
CA GLY A 36 10.26 3.43 3.26
C GLY A 36 9.94 4.94 3.19
N GLU A 37 10.99 5.77 3.19
CA GLU A 37 10.94 7.24 3.26
C GLU A 37 10.85 7.97 1.90
N SER A 38 10.98 7.28 0.76
CA SER A 38 10.99 7.90 -0.59
C SER A 38 9.61 8.34 -1.13
N ARG A 39 8.70 8.73 -0.24
CA ARG A 39 7.28 8.85 -0.57
C ARG A 39 6.94 10.20 -1.21
N SER A 40 6.94 10.23 -2.54
CA SER A 40 6.05 11.15 -3.26
C SER A 40 4.58 10.71 -3.18
N SER A 41 4.32 9.47 -2.77
CA SER A 41 3.00 8.84 -2.61
C SER A 41 2.32 9.16 -1.28
N ARG A 42 1.02 9.48 -1.31
CA ARG A 42 0.17 9.73 -0.13
C ARG A 42 -0.47 8.43 0.33
N ILE A 43 -0.51 8.20 1.64
CA ILE A 43 -1.08 6.97 2.23
C ILE A 43 -2.21 7.33 3.20
N ALA A 44 -3.32 6.59 3.13
CA ALA A 44 -4.40 6.65 4.10
C ALA A 44 -4.81 5.23 4.52
N TYR A 45 -5.08 5.03 5.82
CA TYR A 45 -5.58 3.77 6.34
C TYR A 45 -6.86 4.03 7.14
N SER A 46 -7.92 3.28 6.82
CA SER A 46 -9.21 3.40 7.50
C SER A 46 -10.00 2.11 7.37
N ASN A 47 -10.54 1.63 8.50
CA ASN A 47 -11.46 0.48 8.56
C ASN A 47 -10.95 -0.75 7.77
N GLY A 48 -9.69 -1.14 8.00
CA GLY A 48 -9.07 -2.29 7.32
C GLY A 48 -8.73 -2.07 5.84
N THR A 49 -8.82 -0.83 5.34
CA THR A 49 -8.49 -0.47 3.97
C THR A 49 -7.31 0.50 3.94
N LEU A 50 -6.28 0.14 3.18
CA LEU A 50 -5.12 0.96 2.88
C LEU A 50 -5.26 1.55 1.47
N GLU A 51 -5.25 2.88 1.36
CA GLU A 51 -5.16 3.62 0.10
C GLU A 51 -3.76 4.21 -0.06
N ILE A 52 -3.12 3.94 -1.20
CA ILE A 52 -1.84 4.55 -1.59
C ILE A 52 -2.08 5.30 -2.89
N ARG A 53 -1.93 6.63 -2.87
CA ARG A 53 -2.12 7.51 -4.02
C ARG A 53 -0.78 8.01 -4.52
N MET A 54 -0.51 7.81 -5.80
CA MET A 54 0.67 8.38 -6.44
C MET A 54 0.46 9.87 -6.70
N PRO A 55 1.54 10.68 -6.69
CA PRO A 55 1.44 12.09 -7.05
C PRO A 55 0.90 12.29 -8.47
#